data_AF-F0RVS8-F1
#
_entry.id   AF-F0RVS8-F1
#
_cell.length_a   1.000
_cell.length_b   1.000
_cell.length_c   1.000
_cell.angle_alpha   90.00
_cell.angle_beta   90.00
_cell.angle_gamma   90.00
#
_symmetry.space_group_name_H-M   'P 1'
#
loop_
_entity.id
_entity.type
_entity.pdbx_description
1 polymer ?
#
loop_
_entity_poly.entity_id
_entity_poly.type
_entity_poly.pdbx_seq_one_letter_code
_entity_poly.pdbx_strand_id
1 'polypeptide(L)'
;MVRFFKVASSLFLVVIVLSSCVSTAEKGRPYYDFQAMGEEGIIVVTVDAQKEQDLVAGAFSGLEEFARRSRRISLSLKPVSDAYPLETGNLSAFGVVDGDYPKFLINTGMMYAKEFERKSNADGLTWFAQKEGTLSLYTPKNDKFLFTNTSYEESYAAFEAKNRLIDDQTAMQMAHASIAVYSLHPETFFDLGLGLPETVIKQAKVMLLLVNQNEAGAYTLDAFITMDTTKLASTLSQMVRSGYIARLKREKIPYKIADLMQMFLIEDDRVTIKHMELGEEQMQALRQSLTGML
;
A
#
# COMPACT_ATOMS: atom_id res chain seq x y z
N MET A 1 -2.96 14.41 65.49
CA MET A 1 -2.70 13.30 64.54
C MET A 1 -3.97 12.99 63.72
N VAL A 2 -4.53 13.95 62.97
CA VAL A 2 -5.79 13.76 62.18
C VAL A 2 -5.78 14.49 60.82
N ARG A 3 -4.78 15.35 60.54
CA ARG A 3 -4.75 16.14 59.27
C ARG A 3 -3.98 15.50 58.12
N PHE A 4 -3.08 14.54 58.37
CA PHE A 4 -2.30 13.88 57.30
C PHE A 4 -3.06 12.75 56.58
N PHE A 5 -4.09 12.16 57.20
CA PHE A 5 -4.85 11.06 56.57
C PHE A 5 -5.89 11.52 55.54
N LYS A 6 -6.33 12.78 55.57
CA LYS A 6 -7.29 13.30 54.57
C LYS A 6 -6.64 13.64 53.23
N VAL A 7 -5.39 14.09 53.23
CA VAL A 7 -4.68 14.48 51.98
C VAL A 7 -4.32 13.24 51.15
N ALA A 8 -3.92 12.14 51.81
CA ALA A 8 -3.59 10.89 51.12
C ALA A 8 -4.84 10.24 50.46
N SER A 9 -6.01 10.33 51.10
CA SER A 9 -7.25 9.79 50.54
C SER A 9 -7.77 10.58 49.35
N SER A 10 -7.59 11.91 49.32
CA SER A 10 -7.96 12.75 48.17
C SER A 10 -7.01 12.59 46.99
N LEU A 11 -5.71 12.34 47.22
CA LEU A 11 -4.75 12.14 46.14
C LEU A 11 -4.94 10.79 45.43
N PHE A 12 -5.28 9.73 46.18
CA PHE A 12 -5.52 8.40 45.61
C PHE A 12 -6.79 8.36 44.74
N LEU A 13 -7.82 9.14 45.09
CA LEU A 13 -9.06 9.23 44.30
C LEU A 13 -8.82 9.94 42.95
N VAL A 14 -7.95 10.95 42.90
CA VAL A 14 -7.62 11.68 41.66
C VAL A 14 -6.80 10.81 40.70
N VAL A 15 -5.90 9.97 41.21
CA VAL A 15 -5.13 9.02 40.38
C VAL A 15 -6.02 7.93 39.79
N ILE A 16 -7.03 7.46 40.52
CA ILE A 16 -8.01 6.48 39.99
C ILE A 16 -8.90 7.13 38.93
N VAL A 17 -9.37 8.37 39.14
CA VAL A 17 -10.24 9.05 38.15
C VAL A 17 -9.46 9.42 36.87
N LEU A 18 -8.18 9.76 36.96
CA LEU A 18 -7.33 10.04 35.79
C LEU A 18 -6.86 8.77 35.05
N SER A 19 -6.85 7.60 35.70
CA SER A 19 -6.54 6.31 35.05
C SER A 19 -7.78 5.61 34.49
N SER A 20 -8.99 6.07 34.83
CA SER A 20 -10.25 5.55 34.29
C SER A 20 -10.84 6.33 33.11
N CYS A 21 -10.08 7.25 32.50
CA CYS A 21 -10.35 7.71 31.13
C CYS A 21 -9.96 6.60 30.12
N VAL A 22 -10.47 5.39 30.32
CA VAL A 22 -10.63 4.43 29.23
C VAL A 22 -11.75 5.01 28.38
N SER A 23 -11.35 5.78 27.38
CA SER A 23 -12.21 6.15 26.26
C SER A 23 -12.81 4.86 25.72
N THR A 24 -14.05 4.58 26.11
CA THR A 24 -14.98 3.73 25.37
C THR A 24 -15.40 4.51 24.13
N ALA A 25 -14.43 4.90 23.30
CA ALA A 25 -14.69 5.03 21.88
C ALA A 25 -15.00 3.61 21.42
N GLU A 26 -16.15 3.39 20.78
CA GLU A 26 -16.33 2.22 19.93
C GLU A 26 -15.02 2.04 19.17
N LYS A 27 -14.40 0.87 19.31
CA LYS A 27 -13.17 0.51 18.58
C LYS A 27 -13.57 0.39 17.12
N GLY A 28 -13.84 1.53 16.49
CA GLY A 28 -14.13 1.66 15.08
C GLY A 28 -12.99 1.00 14.35
N ARG A 29 -13.32 0.23 13.31
CA ARG A 29 -12.32 -0.45 12.50
C ARG A 29 -11.24 0.58 12.11
N PRO A 30 -9.94 0.23 12.27
CA PRO A 30 -8.86 1.17 12.02
C PRO A 30 -8.99 1.70 10.59
N TYR A 31 -8.85 3.02 10.44
CA TYR A 31 -8.78 3.66 9.14
C TYR A 31 -7.33 3.63 8.67
N TYR A 32 -7.11 3.19 7.43
CA TYR A 32 -5.82 3.23 6.78
C TYR A 32 -5.81 4.30 5.69
N ASP A 33 -4.76 5.11 5.60
CA ASP A 33 -4.76 6.27 4.69
C ASP A 33 -4.92 5.90 3.21
N PHE A 34 -4.45 4.71 2.81
CA PHE A 34 -4.66 4.19 1.46
C PHE A 34 -6.12 3.88 1.12
N GLN A 35 -7.03 3.84 2.09
CA GLN A 35 -8.47 3.67 1.82
C GLN A 35 -9.06 4.82 1.00
N ALA A 36 -8.45 6.01 1.06
CA ALA A 36 -8.85 7.17 0.25
C ALA A 36 -8.20 7.19 -1.14
N MET A 37 -7.32 6.24 -1.47
CA MET A 37 -6.55 6.22 -2.73
C MET A 37 -7.22 5.37 -3.83
N GLY A 38 -8.26 4.60 -3.49
CA GLY A 38 -8.87 3.60 -4.39
C GLY A 38 -9.90 4.14 -5.38
N GLU A 39 -9.61 5.25 -6.06
CA GLU A 39 -10.47 5.72 -7.16
C GLU A 39 -10.43 4.74 -8.36
N GLU A 40 -11.42 4.86 -9.25
CA GLU A 40 -11.52 4.03 -10.45
C GLU A 40 -10.31 4.25 -11.39
N GLY A 41 -9.76 3.17 -11.95
CA GLY A 41 -8.59 3.18 -12.82
C GLY A 41 -7.26 3.48 -12.10
N ILE A 42 -7.29 3.76 -10.80
CA ILE A 42 -6.09 3.97 -9.98
C ILE A 42 -5.56 2.61 -9.48
N ILE A 43 -4.24 2.48 -9.46
CA ILE A 43 -3.54 1.36 -8.84
C ILE A 43 -3.01 1.82 -7.49
N VAL A 44 -3.52 1.22 -6.42
CA VAL A 44 -3.08 1.47 -5.06
C VAL A 44 -2.06 0.43 -4.66
N VAL A 45 -0.86 0.86 -4.29
CA VAL A 45 0.20 -0.02 -3.79
C VAL A 45 0.46 0.30 -2.33
N THR A 46 0.60 -0.73 -1.48
CA THR A 46 1.06 -0.56 -0.11
C THR A 46 2.22 -1.50 0.18
N VAL A 47 3.20 -1.02 0.94
CA VAL A 47 4.41 -1.75 1.30
C VAL A 47 4.62 -1.66 2.81
N ASP A 48 4.73 -2.81 3.47
CA ASP A 48 5.19 -2.92 4.85
C ASP A 48 6.71 -2.66 4.89
N ALA A 49 7.10 -1.48 5.35
CA ALA A 49 8.51 -1.09 5.32
C ALA A 49 9.37 -1.90 6.30
N GLN A 50 8.76 -2.54 7.30
CA GLN A 50 9.49 -3.38 8.26
C GLN A 50 9.80 -4.76 7.68
N LYS A 51 8.92 -5.28 6.82
CA LYS A 51 9.11 -6.55 6.11
C LYS A 51 9.95 -6.38 4.84
N GLU A 52 9.80 -5.25 4.15
CA GLU A 52 10.46 -4.97 2.86
C GLU A 52 11.59 -3.94 3.00
N GLN A 53 12.50 -4.12 3.96
CA GLN A 53 13.54 -3.14 4.28
C GLN A 53 14.47 -2.84 3.09
N ASP A 54 14.86 -3.86 2.32
CA ASP A 54 15.74 -3.68 1.17
C ASP A 54 15.08 -2.88 0.05
N LEU A 55 13.79 -3.12 -0.19
CA LEU A 55 12.99 -2.38 -1.17
C LEU A 55 12.90 -0.90 -0.77
N VAL A 56 12.59 -0.66 0.51
CA VAL A 56 12.45 0.71 1.04
C VAL A 56 13.79 1.43 1.09
N ALA A 57 14.86 0.77 1.53
CA ALA A 57 16.21 1.35 1.52
C ALA A 57 16.65 1.72 0.09
N GLY A 58 16.34 0.87 -0.90
CA GLY A 58 16.60 1.15 -2.31
C GLY A 58 15.84 2.37 -2.83
N ALA A 59 14.57 2.52 -2.48
CA ALA A 59 13.75 3.67 -2.87
C ALA A 59 14.25 4.99 -2.27
N PHE A 60 14.59 4.99 -0.98
CA PHE A 60 15.07 6.18 -0.28
C PHE A 60 16.57 6.46 -0.48
N SER A 61 17.23 5.81 -1.45
CA SER A 61 18.69 5.84 -1.72
C SER A 61 19.44 7.06 -1.12
N GLY A 62 20.26 6.81 -0.10
CA GLY A 62 21.02 7.84 0.62
C GLY A 62 20.31 8.46 1.84
N LEU A 63 19.04 8.09 2.11
CA LEU A 63 18.24 8.51 3.26
C LEU A 63 17.87 7.30 4.14
N GLU A 64 18.87 6.52 4.54
CA GLU A 64 18.71 5.28 5.32
C GLU A 64 17.91 5.49 6.62
N GLU A 65 18.09 6.63 7.28
CA GLU A 65 17.35 6.95 8.50
C GLU A 65 15.85 7.19 8.24
N PHE A 66 15.49 7.75 7.07
CA PHE A 66 14.10 7.90 6.67
C PHE A 66 13.46 6.55 6.37
N ALA A 67 14.18 5.70 5.63
CA ALA A 67 13.76 4.33 5.34
C ALA A 67 13.52 3.53 6.63
N ARG A 68 14.43 3.63 7.61
CA ARG A 68 14.31 2.92 8.90
C ARG A 68 13.14 3.39 9.75
N ARG A 69 12.74 4.65 9.61
CA ARG A 69 11.59 5.24 10.32
C ARG A 69 10.25 4.92 9.66
N SER A 70 10.27 4.45 8.41
CA SER A 70 9.08 4.02 7.68
C SER A 70 8.47 2.78 8.35
N ARG A 71 7.16 2.80 8.49
CA ARG A 71 6.33 1.66 8.92
C ARG A 71 5.54 1.10 7.76
N ARG A 72 4.90 1.97 6.98
CA ARG A 72 4.14 1.58 5.78
C ARG A 72 4.20 2.69 4.76
N ILE A 73 4.40 2.32 3.51
CA ILE A 73 4.31 3.25 2.38
C ILE A 73 3.05 2.90 1.61
N SER A 74 2.28 3.92 1.23
CA SER A 74 1.07 3.80 0.42
C SER A 74 1.21 4.71 -0.78
N LEU A 75 0.90 4.20 -1.97
CA LEU A 75 0.97 4.90 -3.24
C LEU A 75 -0.36 4.80 -3.95
N SER A 76 -0.79 5.91 -4.51
CA SER A 76 -1.88 6.06 -5.47
C SER A 76 -1.24 6.34 -6.82
N LEU A 77 -1.32 5.38 -7.74
CA LEU A 77 -0.68 5.44 -9.05
C LEU A 77 -1.76 5.58 -10.12
N LYS A 78 -1.77 6.70 -10.83
CA LYS A 78 -2.62 6.94 -11.99
C LYS A 78 -1.82 6.69 -13.27
N PRO A 79 -2.15 5.62 -14.02
CA PRO A 79 -1.58 5.40 -15.35
C PRO A 79 -1.88 6.58 -16.29
N VAL A 80 -0.91 6.94 -17.13
CA VAL A 80 -1.10 7.95 -18.20
C VAL A 80 -1.39 7.29 -19.54
N SER A 81 -1.03 6.02 -19.71
CA SER A 81 -1.33 5.16 -20.85
C SER A 81 -2.04 3.89 -20.40
N ASP A 82 -2.71 3.22 -21.34
CA ASP A 82 -3.33 1.90 -21.15
C ASP A 82 -2.37 0.74 -21.52
N ALA A 83 -1.07 1.05 -21.68
CA ALA A 83 -0.06 0.06 -22.01
C ALA A 83 0.06 -1.00 -20.90
N TYR A 84 0.08 -2.27 -21.29
CA TYR A 84 0.23 -3.41 -20.38
C TYR A 84 1.48 -4.24 -20.75
N PRO A 85 2.34 -4.58 -19.78
CA PRO A 85 2.29 -4.21 -18.35
C PRO A 85 2.46 -2.71 -18.10
N LEU A 86 2.07 -2.26 -16.90
CA LEU A 86 2.18 -0.86 -16.47
C LEU A 86 3.57 -0.26 -16.73
N GLU A 87 3.63 0.85 -17.47
CA GLU A 87 4.86 1.60 -17.71
C GLU A 87 5.17 2.55 -16.54
N THR A 88 6.36 2.44 -15.97
CA THR A 88 6.72 3.19 -14.74
C THR A 88 7.19 4.63 -15.00
N GLY A 89 7.61 4.94 -16.23
CA GLY A 89 8.30 6.19 -16.57
C GLY A 89 7.40 7.43 -16.70
N ASN A 90 6.08 7.27 -16.72
CA ASN A 90 5.15 8.38 -16.90
C ASN A 90 3.84 8.13 -16.14
N LEU A 91 3.91 8.25 -14.81
CA LEU A 91 2.80 8.01 -13.89
C LEU A 91 2.56 9.24 -13.03
N SER A 92 1.28 9.55 -12.79
CA SER A 92 0.92 10.50 -11.72
C SER A 92 0.84 9.73 -10.41
N ALA A 93 1.62 10.16 -9.42
CA ALA A 93 1.80 9.47 -8.16
C ALA A 93 1.49 10.41 -6.98
N PHE A 94 0.74 9.88 -6.02
CA PHE A 94 0.54 10.45 -4.70
C PHE A 94 0.87 9.40 -3.65
N GLY A 95 1.71 9.73 -2.68
CA GLY A 95 2.19 8.81 -1.67
C GLY A 95 2.04 9.32 -0.25
N VAL A 96 1.79 8.39 0.66
CA VAL A 96 1.78 8.60 2.12
C VAL A 96 2.72 7.59 2.74
N VAL A 97 3.68 8.07 3.53
CA VAL A 97 4.57 7.25 4.34
C VAL A 97 4.20 7.42 5.81
N ASP A 98 3.79 6.31 6.41
CA ASP A 98 3.56 6.19 7.84
C ASP A 98 4.88 5.89 8.52
N GLY A 99 5.21 6.63 9.57
CA GLY A 99 6.47 6.41 10.28
C GLY A 99 6.62 7.24 11.54
N ASP A 100 7.86 7.41 11.96
CA ASP A 100 8.25 8.36 13.01
C ASP A 100 8.98 9.56 12.38
N TYR A 101 8.20 10.54 11.94
CA TYR A 101 8.65 11.72 11.19
C TYR A 101 8.29 13.02 11.93
N PRO A 102 9.01 13.39 13.01
CA PRO A 102 8.73 14.63 13.71
C PRO A 102 8.70 15.82 12.76
N LYS A 103 7.59 16.56 12.76
CA LYS A 103 7.33 17.65 11.80
C LYS A 103 8.45 18.69 11.77
N PHE A 104 9.01 19.00 12.94
CA PHE A 104 10.13 19.94 13.04
C PHE A 104 11.37 19.40 12.32
N LEU A 105 11.69 18.12 12.50
CA LEU A 105 12.91 17.53 11.97
C LEU A 105 12.86 17.51 10.45
N ILE A 106 11.76 17.00 9.89
CA ILE A 106 11.64 16.87 8.42
C ILE A 106 11.55 18.25 7.78
N ASN A 107 10.68 19.12 8.28
CA ASN A 107 10.49 20.43 7.64
C ASN A 107 11.73 21.32 7.79
N THR A 108 12.44 21.26 8.91
CA THR A 108 13.73 21.96 9.04
C THR A 108 14.76 21.40 8.07
N GLY A 109 14.86 20.06 7.94
CA GLY A 109 15.73 19.44 6.95
C GLY A 109 15.44 19.91 5.53
N MET A 110 14.16 19.94 5.13
CA MET A 110 13.73 20.40 3.80
C MET A 110 13.98 21.89 3.57
N MET A 111 13.95 22.74 4.61
CA MET A 111 14.32 24.16 4.47
C MET A 111 15.78 24.37 4.09
N TYR A 112 16.67 23.47 4.52
CA TYR A 112 18.10 23.54 4.22
C TYR A 112 18.49 22.77 2.95
N ALA A 113 17.60 21.93 2.42
CA ALA A 113 17.80 21.26 1.13
C ALA A 113 17.74 22.28 0.00
N LYS A 114 18.83 22.37 -0.80
CA LYS A 114 18.97 23.41 -1.84
C LYS A 114 18.05 23.17 -3.03
N GLU A 115 17.65 21.91 -3.21
CA GLU A 115 16.86 21.38 -4.31
C GLU A 115 15.38 21.74 -4.16
N PHE A 116 14.95 22.11 -2.94
CA PHE A 116 13.55 22.41 -2.63
C PHE A 116 13.34 23.90 -2.37
N GLU A 117 12.14 24.37 -2.68
CA GLU A 117 11.60 25.66 -2.29
C GLU A 117 10.31 25.49 -1.52
N ARG A 118 10.08 26.35 -0.52
CA ARG A 118 8.85 26.34 0.25
C ARG A 118 7.76 27.10 -0.51
N LYS A 119 6.60 26.47 -0.68
CA LYS A 119 5.39 27.07 -1.25
C LYS A 119 4.29 27.17 -0.19
N SER A 120 3.34 28.06 -0.45
CA SER A 120 2.13 28.19 0.35
C SER A 120 0.98 28.73 -0.49
N ASN A 121 -0.24 28.41 -0.09
CA ASN A 121 -1.45 28.91 -0.74
C ASN A 121 -2.22 29.92 0.14
N ALA A 122 -3.34 30.43 -0.39
CA ALA A 122 -4.17 31.42 0.29
C ALA A 122 -4.78 30.90 1.61
N ASP A 123 -5.01 29.59 1.71
CA ASP A 123 -5.59 28.93 2.88
C ASP A 123 -4.54 28.60 3.96
N GLY A 124 -3.26 28.94 3.73
CA GLY A 124 -2.17 28.72 4.66
C GLY A 124 -1.57 27.32 4.64
N LEU A 125 -1.96 26.46 3.68
CA LEU A 125 -1.28 25.20 3.44
C LEU A 125 0.14 25.50 2.96
N THR A 126 1.15 24.80 3.52
CA THR A 126 2.55 24.96 3.12
C THR A 126 3.16 23.62 2.79
N TRP A 127 4.00 23.58 1.76
CA TRP A 127 4.72 22.40 1.33
C TRP A 127 6.08 22.77 0.75
N PHE A 128 6.91 21.77 0.44
CA PHE A 128 8.15 21.93 -0.29
C PHE A 128 7.98 21.37 -1.70
N ALA A 129 8.44 22.10 -2.71
CA ALA A 129 8.44 21.68 -4.10
C ALA A 129 9.88 21.69 -4.63
N GLN A 130 10.23 20.70 -5.45
CA GLN A 130 11.52 20.64 -6.10
C GLN A 130 11.64 21.77 -7.13
N LYS A 131 12.79 22.46 -7.16
CA LYS A 131 13.03 23.59 -8.07
C LYS A 131 13.16 23.16 -9.53
N GLU A 132 13.83 22.02 -9.75
CA GLU A 132 14.09 21.43 -11.07
C GLU A 132 13.41 20.06 -11.19
N GLY A 133 12.12 19.98 -10.88
CA GLY A 133 11.35 18.74 -10.94
C GLY A 133 9.88 18.92 -10.62
N THR A 134 9.14 17.83 -10.54
CA THR A 134 7.69 17.81 -10.26
C THR A 134 7.35 17.39 -8.84
N LEU A 135 8.34 16.92 -8.07
CA LEU A 135 8.14 16.40 -6.73
C LEU A 135 7.75 17.52 -5.74
N SER A 136 6.64 17.32 -5.06
CA SER A 136 6.18 18.11 -3.92
C SER A 136 5.99 17.22 -2.70
N LEU A 137 6.38 17.70 -1.52
CA LEU A 137 6.36 16.92 -0.29
C LEU A 137 6.17 17.78 0.95
N TYR A 138 5.62 17.18 2.01
CA TYR A 138 5.51 17.80 3.31
C TYR A 138 5.18 16.78 4.40
N THR A 139 5.45 17.14 5.65
CA THR A 139 5.05 16.38 6.85
C THR A 139 3.86 17.07 7.52
N PRO A 140 2.59 16.69 7.20
CA PRO A 140 1.43 17.34 7.81
C PRO A 140 1.26 16.98 9.29
N LYS A 141 1.68 15.77 9.70
CA LYS A 141 1.62 15.25 11.08
C LYS A 141 2.96 14.60 11.45
N ASN A 142 3.24 14.45 12.73
CA ASN A 142 4.51 13.87 13.21
C ASN A 142 4.74 12.40 12.80
N ASP A 143 3.73 11.73 12.26
CA ASP A 143 3.76 10.32 11.90
C ASP A 143 3.48 10.08 10.41
N LYS A 144 3.36 11.16 9.62
CA LYS A 144 2.95 11.10 8.21
C LYS A 144 3.82 12.00 7.36
N PHE A 145 4.38 11.42 6.31
CA PHE A 145 5.07 12.13 5.25
C PHE A 145 4.27 11.96 3.95
N LEU A 146 3.89 13.07 3.32
CA LEU A 146 3.16 13.08 2.06
C LEU A 146 4.07 13.56 0.95
N PHE A 147 3.97 12.92 -0.20
CA PHE A 147 4.65 13.33 -1.41
C PHE A 147 3.78 13.09 -2.64
N THR A 148 4.04 13.84 -3.70
CA THR A 148 3.37 13.70 -4.98
C THR A 148 4.21 14.30 -6.09
N ASN A 149 4.03 13.84 -7.32
CA ASN A 149 4.59 14.46 -8.52
C ASN A 149 3.54 15.28 -9.32
N THR A 150 2.36 15.52 -8.72
CA THR A 150 1.27 16.32 -9.29
C THR A 150 0.93 17.51 -8.36
N SER A 151 -0.33 17.94 -8.32
CA SER A 151 -0.78 19.01 -7.43
C SER A 151 -0.76 18.54 -5.98
N TYR A 152 0.07 19.21 -5.16
CA TYR A 152 0.15 18.96 -3.72
C TYR A 152 -1.18 19.28 -3.03
N GLU A 153 -1.89 20.33 -3.46
CA GLU A 153 -3.14 20.76 -2.84
C GLU A 153 -4.25 19.72 -3.03
N GLU A 154 -4.39 19.20 -4.25
CA GLU A 154 -5.37 18.15 -4.56
C GLU A 154 -5.05 16.86 -3.80
N SER A 155 -3.79 16.47 -3.77
CA SER A 155 -3.32 15.29 -3.02
C SER A 155 -3.55 15.41 -1.51
N TYR A 156 -3.30 16.60 -0.94
CA TYR A 156 -3.53 16.87 0.47
C TYR A 156 -5.03 16.87 0.81
N ALA A 157 -5.88 17.45 -0.05
CA ALA A 157 -7.32 17.44 0.14
C ALA A 157 -7.88 16.01 0.11
N ALA A 158 -7.42 15.16 -0.81
CA ALA A 158 -7.79 13.74 -0.87
C ALA A 158 -7.36 12.98 0.40
N PHE A 159 -6.15 13.23 0.90
CA PHE A 159 -5.65 12.68 2.16
C PHE A 159 -6.50 13.13 3.37
N GLU A 160 -6.83 14.41 3.45
CA GLU A 160 -7.55 14.97 4.60
C GLU A 160 -9.02 14.52 4.64
N ALA A 161 -9.66 14.36 3.48
CA ALA A 161 -11.06 13.97 3.36
C ALA A 161 -11.39 12.61 4.02
N LYS A 162 -10.40 11.71 4.11
CA LYS A 162 -10.55 10.35 4.68
C LYS A 162 -11.70 9.54 4.09
N ASN A 163 -11.90 9.65 2.77
CA ASN A 163 -12.88 8.86 2.05
C ASN A 163 -12.57 7.35 2.20
N ARG A 164 -13.60 6.53 2.35
CA ARG A 164 -13.46 5.05 2.37
C ARG A 164 -13.80 4.49 1.00
N LEU A 165 -12.88 4.67 0.04
CA LEU A 165 -13.03 4.13 -1.32
C LEU A 165 -12.73 2.62 -1.36
N ILE A 166 -11.76 2.19 -0.55
CA ILE A 166 -11.48 0.76 -0.32
C ILE A 166 -12.21 0.31 0.96
N ASP A 167 -12.97 -0.78 0.85
CA ASP A 167 -13.71 -1.34 1.98
C ASP A 167 -12.78 -1.84 3.10
N ASP A 168 -13.30 -1.89 4.33
CA ASP A 168 -12.49 -2.20 5.51
C ASP A 168 -11.88 -3.60 5.49
N GLN A 169 -12.54 -4.57 4.85
CA GLN A 169 -12.04 -5.94 4.80
C GLN A 169 -10.84 -6.02 3.85
N THR A 170 -10.99 -5.46 2.64
CA THR A 170 -9.88 -5.33 1.68
C THR A 170 -8.73 -4.54 2.30
N ALA A 171 -9.02 -3.43 2.96
CA ALA A 171 -7.99 -2.60 3.58
C ALA A 171 -7.23 -3.32 4.69
N MET A 172 -7.93 -4.11 5.52
CA MET A 172 -7.29 -4.94 6.54
C MET A 172 -6.38 -6.01 5.93
N GLN A 173 -6.80 -6.62 4.82
CA GLN A 173 -5.96 -7.58 4.09
C GLN A 173 -4.70 -6.92 3.52
N MET A 174 -4.84 -5.75 2.89
CA MET A 174 -3.71 -4.98 2.37
C MET A 174 -2.73 -4.56 3.48
N ALA A 175 -3.25 -4.15 4.64
CA ALA A 175 -2.45 -3.74 5.79
C ALA A 175 -1.63 -4.89 6.43
N HIS A 176 -2.03 -6.15 6.25
CA HIS A 176 -1.30 -7.30 6.78
C HIS A 176 -0.26 -7.86 5.81
N ALA A 177 -0.46 -7.66 4.50
CA ALA A 177 0.47 -8.12 3.48
C ALA A 177 1.81 -7.34 3.53
N SER A 178 2.89 -7.99 3.08
CA SER A 178 4.19 -7.32 2.89
C SER A 178 4.12 -6.29 1.77
N ILE A 179 3.52 -6.68 0.64
CA ILE A 179 3.18 -5.77 -0.46
C ILE A 179 1.74 -6.07 -0.85
N ALA A 180 0.92 -5.05 -1.02
CA ALA A 180 -0.43 -5.19 -1.57
C ALA A 180 -0.62 -4.27 -2.77
N VAL A 181 -1.28 -4.77 -3.80
CA VAL A 181 -1.66 -4.02 -4.99
C VAL A 181 -3.16 -4.16 -5.19
N TYR A 182 -3.87 -3.04 -5.27
CA TYR A 182 -5.31 -2.99 -5.46
C TYR A 182 -5.65 -2.10 -6.65
N SER A 183 -6.66 -2.46 -7.43
CA SER A 183 -7.27 -1.54 -8.39
C SER A 183 -8.74 -1.87 -8.61
N LEU A 184 -9.54 -0.81 -8.74
CA LEU A 184 -10.95 -0.84 -9.15
C LEU A 184 -11.02 -0.46 -10.63
N HIS A 185 -11.60 -1.32 -11.46
CA HIS A 185 -11.67 -1.21 -12.92
C HIS A 185 -10.33 -0.82 -13.57
N PRO A 186 -9.28 -1.67 -13.45
CA PRO A 186 -7.97 -1.37 -14.02
C PRO A 186 -8.00 -1.34 -15.55
N GLU A 187 -7.42 -0.30 -16.15
CA GLU A 187 -7.11 -0.27 -17.60
C GLU A 187 -5.77 -0.94 -17.92
N THR A 188 -4.84 -0.90 -16.96
CA THR A 188 -3.54 -1.58 -16.98
C THR A 188 -3.18 -2.05 -15.57
N PHE A 189 -2.15 -2.89 -15.43
CA PHE A 189 -1.74 -3.46 -14.15
C PHE A 189 -0.29 -3.97 -14.16
N PHE A 190 0.22 -4.35 -12.99
CA PHE A 190 1.48 -5.06 -12.87
C PHE A 190 1.34 -6.51 -13.36
N ASP A 191 2.28 -6.99 -14.17
CA ASP A 191 2.41 -8.42 -14.46
C ASP A 191 3.29 -9.09 -13.39
N LEU A 192 2.67 -9.71 -12.38
CA LEU A 192 3.38 -10.50 -11.37
C LEU A 192 3.70 -11.92 -11.85
N GLY A 193 3.82 -12.11 -13.17
CA GLY A 193 4.02 -13.39 -13.83
C GLY A 193 2.86 -14.35 -13.63
N LEU A 194 1.64 -13.80 -13.52
CA LEU A 194 0.39 -14.55 -13.63
C LEU A 194 0.08 -14.89 -15.11
N GLY A 195 0.77 -14.24 -16.05
CA GLY A 195 0.57 -14.45 -17.48
C GLY A 195 -0.83 -14.04 -17.94
N LEU A 196 -1.39 -13.02 -17.30
CA LEU A 196 -2.71 -12.51 -17.66
C LEU A 196 -2.61 -11.69 -18.95
N PRO A 197 -3.48 -11.94 -19.95
CA PRO A 197 -3.55 -11.08 -21.13
C PRO A 197 -4.18 -9.73 -20.75
N GLU A 198 -3.83 -8.69 -21.49
CA GLU A 198 -4.39 -7.33 -21.33
C GLU A 198 -5.92 -7.32 -21.33
N THR A 199 -6.55 -8.16 -22.16
CA THR A 199 -8.02 -8.27 -22.25
C THR A 199 -8.67 -8.72 -20.94
N VAL A 200 -7.98 -9.53 -20.13
CA VAL A 200 -8.45 -9.92 -18.80
C VAL A 200 -8.37 -8.75 -17.84
N ILE A 201 -7.29 -7.96 -17.89
CA ILE A 201 -7.10 -6.78 -17.03
C ILE A 201 -8.23 -5.80 -17.25
N LYS A 202 -8.49 -5.43 -18.51
CA LYS A 202 -9.56 -4.49 -18.90
C LYS A 202 -10.98 -4.99 -18.63
N GLN A 203 -11.17 -6.28 -18.31
CA GLN A 203 -12.46 -6.89 -17.95
C GLN A 203 -12.60 -7.20 -16.46
N ALA A 204 -11.57 -6.90 -15.66
CA ALA A 204 -11.62 -7.03 -14.23
C ALA A 204 -12.38 -5.85 -13.61
N LYS A 205 -13.30 -6.14 -12.69
CA LYS A 205 -13.91 -5.12 -11.84
C LYS A 205 -12.98 -4.72 -10.71
N VAL A 206 -12.36 -5.71 -10.07
CA VAL A 206 -11.47 -5.49 -8.94
C VAL A 206 -10.31 -6.46 -9.03
N MET A 207 -9.10 -5.96 -8.86
CA MET A 207 -7.89 -6.76 -8.71
C MET A 207 -7.26 -6.45 -7.36
N LEU A 208 -7.05 -7.47 -6.54
CA LEU A 208 -6.31 -7.39 -5.29
C LEU A 208 -5.23 -8.47 -5.29
N LEU A 209 -3.98 -8.06 -5.23
CA LEU A 209 -2.81 -8.91 -5.11
C LEU A 209 -2.16 -8.66 -3.75
N LEU A 210 -1.96 -9.73 -2.97
CA LEU A 210 -1.33 -9.70 -1.66
C LEU A 210 -0.07 -10.57 -1.69
N VAL A 211 1.08 -9.93 -1.59
CA VAL A 211 2.37 -10.59 -1.50
C VAL A 211 2.75 -10.69 -0.04
N ASN A 212 2.96 -11.92 0.41
CA ASN A 212 3.34 -12.26 1.78
C ASN A 212 4.72 -12.89 1.77
N GLN A 213 5.55 -12.48 2.73
CA GLN A 213 6.81 -13.15 3.03
C GLN A 213 6.58 -14.16 4.15
N ASN A 214 7.04 -15.39 3.96
CA ASN A 214 7.01 -16.41 5.02
C ASN A 214 8.25 -16.31 5.93
N GLU A 215 8.27 -17.08 7.02
CA GLU A 215 9.37 -17.07 8.01
C GLU A 215 10.72 -17.51 7.40
N ALA A 216 10.71 -18.28 6.31
CA ALA A 216 11.90 -18.70 5.59
C ALA A 216 12.38 -17.67 4.54
N GLY A 217 11.71 -16.52 4.45
CA GLY A 217 12.04 -15.43 3.51
C GLY A 217 11.49 -15.61 2.10
N ALA A 218 10.77 -16.70 1.82
CA ALA A 218 10.16 -16.93 0.51
C ALA A 218 8.83 -16.18 0.37
N TYR A 219 8.52 -15.79 -0.88
CA TYR A 219 7.36 -14.98 -1.20
C TYR A 219 6.22 -15.80 -1.80
N THR A 220 5.02 -15.53 -1.32
CA THR A 220 3.78 -16.11 -1.83
C THR A 220 2.80 -15.03 -2.22
N LEU A 221 2.05 -15.25 -3.29
CA LEU A 221 0.98 -14.39 -3.76
C LEU A 221 -0.38 -15.01 -3.45
N ASP A 222 -1.24 -14.22 -2.80
CA ASP A 222 -2.69 -14.40 -2.84
C ASP A 222 -3.29 -13.38 -3.80
N ALA A 223 -4.09 -13.82 -4.76
CA ALA A 223 -4.76 -12.96 -5.72
C ALA A 223 -6.28 -13.12 -5.61
N PHE A 224 -7.00 -12.01 -5.62
CA PHE A 224 -8.45 -11.96 -5.66
C PHE A 224 -8.86 -11.08 -6.83
N ILE A 225 -9.42 -11.68 -7.86
CA ILE A 225 -9.79 -11.01 -9.10
C ILE A 225 -11.29 -11.19 -9.29
N THR A 226 -12.03 -10.08 -9.24
CA THR A 226 -13.47 -10.06 -9.50
C THR A 226 -13.68 -9.63 -10.95
N MET A 227 -14.38 -10.44 -11.73
CA MET A 227 -14.64 -10.21 -13.14
C MET A 227 -16.03 -9.62 -13.37
N ASP A 228 -16.30 -9.15 -14.59
CA ASP A 228 -17.63 -8.67 -14.94
C ASP A 228 -18.71 -9.75 -14.89
N THR A 229 -18.34 -10.99 -15.23
CA THR A 229 -19.27 -12.12 -15.30
C THR A 229 -18.64 -13.41 -14.78
N THR A 230 -19.49 -14.33 -14.31
CA THR A 230 -19.09 -15.69 -13.89
C THR A 230 -18.41 -16.49 -15.01
N LYS A 231 -18.82 -16.27 -16.28
CA LYS A 231 -18.19 -16.89 -17.45
C LYS A 231 -16.75 -16.43 -17.65
N LEU A 232 -16.50 -15.12 -17.46
CA LEU A 232 -15.15 -14.56 -17.54
C LEU A 232 -14.29 -15.07 -16.38
N ALA A 233 -14.82 -15.12 -15.16
CA ALA A 233 -14.14 -15.70 -14.01
C ALA A 233 -13.74 -17.17 -14.24
N SER A 234 -14.65 -17.98 -14.79
CA SER A 234 -14.35 -19.38 -15.14
C SER A 234 -13.24 -19.48 -16.19
N THR A 235 -13.26 -18.62 -17.20
CA THR A 235 -12.22 -18.58 -18.24
C THR A 235 -10.87 -18.20 -17.64
N LEU A 236 -10.84 -17.15 -16.81
CA LEU A 236 -9.66 -16.70 -16.09
C LEU A 236 -9.07 -17.81 -15.23
N SER A 237 -9.89 -18.48 -14.42
CA SER A 237 -9.43 -19.56 -13.54
C SER A 237 -8.78 -20.71 -14.33
N GLN A 238 -9.35 -21.08 -15.48
CA GLN A 238 -8.78 -22.11 -16.35
C GLN A 238 -7.44 -21.66 -16.97
N MET A 239 -7.37 -20.41 -17.41
CA MET A 239 -6.16 -19.84 -18.00
C MET A 239 -5.01 -19.81 -17.00
N VAL A 240 -5.22 -19.24 -15.81
CA VAL A 240 -4.16 -19.12 -14.80
C VAL A 240 -3.71 -20.50 -14.33
N ARG A 241 -4.66 -21.41 -14.07
CA ARG A 241 -4.32 -22.80 -13.67
C ARG A 241 -3.48 -23.50 -14.72
N SER A 242 -3.83 -23.36 -15.99
CA SER A 242 -3.08 -23.98 -17.09
C SER A 242 -1.69 -23.37 -17.25
N GLY A 243 -1.58 -22.05 -17.16
CA GLY A 243 -0.30 -21.33 -17.20
C GLY A 243 0.62 -21.74 -16.05
N TYR A 244 0.08 -21.84 -14.84
CA TYR A 244 0.82 -22.27 -13.66
C TYR A 244 1.31 -23.72 -13.76
N ILE A 245 0.46 -24.65 -14.22
CA ILE A 245 0.87 -26.05 -14.46
C ILE A 245 1.96 -26.12 -15.53
N ALA A 246 1.86 -25.33 -16.60
CA ALA A 246 2.89 -25.27 -17.64
C ALA A 246 4.23 -24.78 -17.07
N ARG A 247 4.22 -23.77 -16.19
CA ARG A 247 5.39 -23.28 -15.47
C ARG A 247 6.04 -24.38 -14.63
N LEU A 248 5.26 -25.05 -13.77
CA LEU A 248 5.75 -26.13 -12.91
C LEU A 248 6.40 -27.27 -13.71
N LYS A 249 5.80 -27.66 -14.86
CA LYS A 249 6.39 -28.66 -15.75
C LYS A 249 7.71 -28.20 -16.37
N ARG A 250 7.79 -26.95 -16.81
CA ARG A 250 9.01 -26.36 -17.40
C ARG A 250 10.14 -26.31 -16.38
N GLU A 251 9.84 -25.93 -15.15
CA GLU A 251 10.80 -25.80 -14.04
C GLU A 251 11.07 -27.13 -13.30
N LYS A 252 10.42 -28.23 -13.73
CA LYS A 252 10.53 -29.57 -13.13
C LYS A 252 10.19 -29.59 -11.63
N ILE A 253 9.28 -28.71 -11.20
CA ILE A 253 8.79 -28.65 -9.82
C ILE A 253 7.70 -29.72 -9.66
N PRO A 254 7.84 -30.68 -8.73
CA PRO A 254 6.81 -31.68 -8.47
C PRO A 254 5.53 -31.02 -7.93
N TYR A 255 4.36 -31.47 -8.39
CA TYR A 255 3.08 -30.94 -7.93
C TYR A 255 2.03 -32.04 -7.78
N LYS A 256 1.08 -31.83 -6.86
CA LYS A 256 -0.11 -32.69 -6.69
C LYS A 256 -1.34 -31.94 -7.17
N ILE A 257 -2.19 -32.65 -7.93
CA ILE A 257 -3.42 -32.05 -8.47
C ILE A 257 -4.37 -31.60 -7.34
N ALA A 258 -4.43 -32.35 -6.23
CA ALA A 258 -5.26 -32.00 -5.08
C ALA A 258 -4.87 -30.64 -4.47
N ASP A 259 -3.58 -30.36 -4.36
CA ASP A 259 -3.06 -29.11 -3.80
C ASP A 259 -3.39 -27.93 -4.75
N LEU A 260 -3.27 -28.14 -6.06
CA LEU A 260 -3.66 -27.14 -7.07
C LEU A 260 -5.16 -26.81 -7.04
N MET A 261 -6.02 -27.79 -6.73
CA MET A 261 -7.46 -27.53 -6.60
C MET A 261 -7.80 -26.64 -5.40
N GLN A 262 -6.99 -26.68 -4.35
CA GLN A 262 -7.17 -25.81 -3.17
C GLN A 262 -6.57 -24.42 -3.38
N MET A 263 -5.60 -24.30 -4.29
CA MET A 263 -4.95 -23.05 -4.67
C MET A 263 -5.83 -22.17 -5.56
N PHE A 264 -6.53 -22.76 -6.55
CA PHE A 264 -7.34 -22.01 -7.52
C PHE A 264 -8.83 -22.20 -7.26
N LEU A 265 -9.42 -21.25 -6.52
CA LEU A 265 -10.83 -21.26 -6.14
C LEU A 265 -11.62 -20.29 -7.02
N ILE A 266 -12.87 -20.63 -7.28
CA ILE A 266 -13.83 -19.76 -7.99
C ILE A 266 -15.14 -19.73 -7.20
N GLU A 267 -15.60 -18.52 -6.92
CA GLU A 267 -16.86 -18.23 -6.24
C GLU A 267 -17.58 -17.17 -7.07
N ASP A 268 -18.65 -17.56 -7.76
CA ASP A 268 -19.40 -16.71 -8.70
C ASP A 268 -18.51 -16.02 -9.74
N ASP A 269 -18.36 -14.69 -9.66
CA ASP A 269 -17.54 -13.86 -10.56
C ASP A 269 -16.13 -13.58 -10.01
N ARG A 270 -15.77 -14.19 -8.87
CA ARG A 270 -14.47 -14.02 -8.21
C ARG A 270 -13.57 -15.24 -8.39
N VAL A 271 -12.37 -15.00 -8.88
CA VAL A 271 -11.26 -15.95 -8.89
C VAL A 271 -10.35 -15.66 -7.72
N THR A 272 -10.05 -16.68 -6.93
CA THR A 272 -9.09 -16.61 -5.82
C THR A 272 -7.93 -17.56 -6.07
N ILE A 273 -6.72 -17.03 -6.00
CA ILE A 273 -5.47 -17.78 -6.06
C ILE A 273 -4.83 -17.68 -4.68
N LYS A 274 -4.47 -18.81 -4.06
CA LYS A 274 -3.89 -18.82 -2.71
C LYS A 274 -2.48 -19.40 -2.68
N HIS A 275 -1.58 -18.74 -1.98
CA HIS A 275 -0.21 -19.20 -1.71
C HIS A 275 0.56 -19.59 -2.97
N MET A 276 0.38 -18.85 -4.07
CA MET A 276 1.15 -19.11 -5.28
C MET A 276 2.58 -18.64 -5.05
N GLU A 277 3.55 -19.55 -5.10
CA GLU A 277 4.96 -19.20 -4.93
C GLU A 277 5.44 -18.23 -6.03
N LEU A 278 6.04 -17.12 -5.58
CA LEU A 278 6.71 -16.16 -6.44
C LEU A 278 8.20 -16.51 -6.51
N GLY A 279 8.70 -16.68 -7.72
CA GLY A 279 10.14 -16.90 -7.95
C GLY A 279 10.94 -15.61 -7.77
N GLU A 280 12.26 -15.76 -7.59
CA GLU A 280 13.20 -14.63 -7.44
C GLU A 280 13.11 -13.64 -8.61
N GLU A 281 13.01 -14.12 -9.85
CA GLU A 281 12.88 -13.24 -11.03
C GLU A 281 11.62 -12.37 -10.98
N GLN A 282 10.49 -12.94 -10.53
CA GLN A 282 9.22 -12.23 -10.41
C GLN A 282 9.29 -11.17 -9.30
N MET A 283 9.91 -11.53 -8.17
CA MET A 283 10.12 -10.59 -7.06
C MET A 283 11.10 -9.49 -7.43
N GLN A 284 12.17 -9.79 -8.18
CA GLN A 284 13.12 -8.79 -8.64
C GLN A 284 12.47 -7.81 -9.61
N ALA A 285 11.66 -8.29 -10.56
CA ALA A 285 10.91 -7.44 -11.47
C ALA A 285 9.94 -6.52 -10.71
N LEU A 286 9.18 -7.08 -9.75
CA LEU A 286 8.27 -6.30 -8.90
C LEU A 286 9.03 -5.23 -8.10
N ARG A 287 10.12 -5.61 -7.44
CA ARG A 287 10.94 -4.66 -6.66
C ARG A 287 11.50 -3.55 -7.54
N GLN A 288 12.01 -3.87 -8.72
CA GLN A 288 12.50 -2.86 -9.67
C GLN A 288 11.39 -1.89 -10.10
N SER A 289 10.20 -2.41 -10.42
CA SER A 289 9.06 -1.56 -10.75
C SER A 289 8.67 -0.65 -9.60
N LEU A 290 8.64 -1.16 -8.36
CA LEU A 290 8.26 -0.39 -7.18
C LEU A 290 9.33 0.61 -6.73
N THR A 291 10.61 0.25 -6.75
CA THR A 291 11.71 1.18 -6.43
C THR A 291 11.75 2.37 -7.38
N GLY A 292 11.37 2.18 -8.65
CA GLY A 292 11.28 3.31 -9.60
C GLY A 292 10.09 4.24 -9.33
N MET A 293 9.10 3.82 -8.52
CA MET A 293 7.89 4.58 -8.21
C MET A 293 7.88 5.20 -6.82
N LEU A 294 8.67 4.63 -5.90
CA LEU A 294 8.86 5.10 -4.52
C LEU A 294 9.97 6.16 -4.45
#